data_AF-A0AAQ3P4W9-F1
#
_entry.id   AF-A0AAQ3P4W9-F1
#
_cell.length_a   1.000
_cell.length_b   1.000
_cell.length_c   1.000
_cell.angle_alpha   90.00
_cell.angle_beta   90.00
_cell.angle_gamma   90.00
#
_symmetry.space_group_name_H-M   'P 1'
#
loop_
_entity.id
_entity.type
_entity.pdbx_description
1 polymer ?
#
loop_
_entity_poly.entity_id
_entity_poly.type
_entity_poly.pdbx_seq_one_letter_code
_entity_poly.pdbx_strand_id
1 'polypeptide(L)'
;MASVQLNKIQESIEFINAKPKPLAIYAFTKDETFKRKIISETSSGSVIFNDTLVQVLLSSNLTFLFIKKSIMQMNLVINTLFMQFLCDTLPFGGVGQSGFGRYHGKYSFDSFSHEKAVMHRNLFLEIEPRYPPWSQFKLDFLKLAYRLNYFGLLLHMLAFKLGFKNYN
;
A
#
# COMPACT_ATOMS: atom_id res chain seq x y z
N MET A 1 14.62 -8.86 30.67
CA MET A 1 13.51 -9.11 29.72
C MET A 1 12.27 -9.40 30.57
N ALA A 2 11.24 -8.58 30.50
CA ALA A 2 10.03 -8.78 31.31
C ALA A 2 9.14 -9.84 30.62
N SER A 3 8.77 -10.89 31.34
CA SER A 3 7.76 -11.86 30.90
C SER A 3 6.41 -11.50 31.52
N VAL A 4 5.38 -11.41 30.67
CA VAL A 4 3.99 -11.24 31.11
C VAL A 4 3.27 -12.54 30.77
N GLN A 5 2.69 -13.19 31.78
CA GLN A 5 1.91 -14.40 31.60
C GLN A 5 0.44 -14.02 31.41
N LEU A 6 -0.19 -14.59 30.37
CA LEU A 6 -1.61 -14.43 30.07
C LEU A 6 -2.27 -15.81 30.14
N ASN A 7 -3.51 -15.85 30.62
CA ASN A 7 -4.23 -17.11 30.82
C ASN A 7 -4.80 -17.65 29.51
N LYS A 8 -5.15 -16.76 28.57
CA LYS A 8 -5.65 -17.12 27.25
C LYS A 8 -4.85 -16.43 26.16
N ILE A 9 -4.56 -17.15 25.09
CA ILE A 9 -3.86 -16.61 23.92
C ILE A 9 -4.64 -15.45 23.28
N GLN A 10 -5.97 -15.45 23.43
CA GLN A 10 -6.83 -14.39 22.91
C GLN A 10 -6.64 -13.04 23.61
N GLU A 11 -6.30 -13.04 24.90
CA GLU A 11 -6.03 -11.83 25.69
C GLU A 11 -4.76 -11.12 25.21
N SER A 12 -3.87 -11.84 24.50
CA SER A 12 -2.64 -11.25 23.97
C SER A 12 -2.90 -10.15 22.93
N ILE A 13 -3.96 -10.28 22.13
CA ILE A 13 -4.33 -9.29 21.12
C ILE A 13 -4.82 -8.00 21.80
N GLU A 14 -5.70 -8.13 22.80
CA GLU A 14 -6.19 -7.00 23.60
C GLU A 14 -5.04 -6.29 24.32
N PHE A 15 -4.12 -7.07 24.88
CA PHE A 15 -2.92 -6.54 25.56
C PHE A 15 -1.99 -5.76 24.61
N ILE A 16 -1.79 -6.26 23.38
CA ILE A 16 -1.00 -5.57 22.36
C ILE A 16 -1.69 -4.26 21.96
N ASN A 17 -3.00 -4.30 21.72
CA ASN A 17 -3.77 -3.14 21.28
C ASN A 17 -3.93 -2.06 22.36
N ALA A 18 -3.84 -2.43 23.65
CA ALA A 18 -3.81 -1.48 24.75
C ALA A 18 -2.51 -0.68 24.84
N LYS A 19 -1.46 -1.05 24.09
CA LYS A 19 -0.15 -0.39 24.07
C LYS A 19 0.06 0.42 22.79
N PRO A 20 1.04 1.35 22.79
CA PRO A 20 1.47 2.02 21.56
C PRO A 20 1.88 1.00 20.48
N LYS A 21 1.58 1.31 19.22
CA LYS A 21 1.80 0.40 18.09
C LYS A 21 3.27 0.00 17.97
N PRO A 22 3.62 -1.30 18.08
CA PRO A 22 5.00 -1.74 18.02
C PRO A 22 5.54 -1.75 16.59
N LEU A 23 6.87 -1.68 16.46
CA LEU A 23 7.56 -1.79 15.17
C LEU A 23 7.45 -3.20 14.58
N ALA A 24 7.47 -4.24 15.43
CA ALA A 24 7.42 -5.64 15.04
C ALA A 24 6.64 -6.48 16.05
N ILE A 25 5.88 -7.45 15.56
CA ILE A 25 5.24 -8.48 16.37
C ILE A 25 5.86 -9.83 16.01
N TYR A 26 6.34 -10.57 17.01
CA TYR A 26 6.82 -11.94 16.85
C TYR A 26 5.81 -12.88 17.52
N ALA A 27 5.18 -13.75 16.73
CA ALA A 27 4.16 -14.67 17.19
C ALA A 27 4.55 -16.12 16.91
N PHE A 28 4.71 -16.92 17.96
CA PHE A 28 5.02 -18.34 17.85
C PHE A 28 3.73 -19.14 18.02
N THR A 29 3.20 -19.65 16.90
CA THR A 29 1.96 -20.42 16.89
C THR A 29 1.87 -21.32 15.66
N LYS A 30 1.29 -22.51 15.87
CA LYS A 30 0.94 -23.44 14.79
C LYS A 30 -0.48 -23.24 14.27
N ASP A 31 -1.31 -22.49 14.99
CA ASP A 31 -2.71 -22.29 14.64
C ASP A 31 -2.88 -21.19 13.58
N GLU A 32 -3.31 -21.59 12.38
CA GLU A 32 -3.55 -20.69 11.24
C GLU A 32 -4.70 -19.71 11.47
N THR A 33 -5.69 -20.08 12.29
CA THR A 33 -6.80 -19.17 12.61
C THR A 33 -6.30 -18.02 13.47
N PHE A 34 -5.46 -18.33 14.46
CA PHE A 34 -4.84 -17.34 15.32
C PHE A 34 -3.84 -16.45 14.57
N LYS A 35 -3.08 -16.99 13.60
CA LYS A 35 -2.22 -16.16 12.73
C LYS A 35 -3.02 -15.10 11.98
N ARG A 36 -4.12 -15.51 11.34
CA ARG A 36 -5.01 -14.58 10.63
C ARG A 36 -5.55 -13.52 11.58
N LYS A 37 -5.94 -13.94 12.78
CA LYS A 37 -6.46 -13.04 13.81
C LYS A 37 -5.46 -11.97 14.24
N ILE A 38 -4.20 -12.35 14.47
CA ILE A 38 -3.13 -11.39 14.77
C ILE A 38 -2.98 -10.38 13.64
N ILE A 39 -2.94 -10.82 12.38
CA ILE A 39 -2.78 -9.92 11.23
C ILE A 39 -3.96 -8.95 11.10
N SER A 40 -5.19 -9.40 11.34
CA SER A 40 -6.39 -8.58 11.15
C SER A 40 -6.71 -7.67 12.35
N GLU A 41 -6.35 -8.09 13.57
CA GLU A 41 -6.77 -7.42 14.80
C GLU A 41 -5.65 -6.61 15.46
N THR A 42 -4.39 -6.72 15.00
CA THR A 42 -3.27 -5.92 15.52
C THR A 42 -2.68 -5.01 14.44
N SER A 43 -2.05 -3.93 14.87
CA SER A 43 -1.40 -2.97 13.97
C SER A 43 0.06 -2.77 14.39
N SER A 44 0.98 -3.16 13.51
CA SER A 44 2.43 -3.03 13.70
C SER A 44 3.11 -2.72 12.37
N GLY A 45 4.40 -2.34 12.42
CA GLY A 45 5.22 -2.19 11.22
C GLY A 45 5.41 -3.51 10.46
N SER A 46 5.52 -4.60 11.19
CA SER A 46 5.64 -5.97 10.66
C SER A 46 5.03 -7.01 11.60
N VAL A 47 4.78 -8.20 11.07
CA VAL A 47 4.41 -9.40 11.85
C VAL A 47 5.20 -10.59 11.32
N ILE A 48 5.81 -11.37 12.23
CA ILE A 48 6.58 -12.57 11.90
C ILE A 48 6.06 -13.74 12.71
N PHE A 49 5.87 -14.87 12.04
CA PHE A 49 5.41 -16.10 12.67
C PHE A 49 6.52 -17.14 12.75
N ASN A 50 6.67 -17.75 13.93
CA ASN A 50 7.57 -18.89 14.18
C ASN A 50 9.05 -18.65 13.90
N ASP A 51 9.49 -17.39 13.86
CA ASP A 51 10.89 -17.01 13.72
C ASP A 51 11.15 -15.70 14.47
N THR A 52 12.39 -15.49 14.88
CA THR A 52 12.88 -14.25 15.51
C THR A 52 13.95 -13.65 14.62
N LEU A 53 13.84 -12.34 14.36
CA LEU A 53 14.83 -11.54 13.60
C LEU A 53 14.89 -11.73 12.07
N VAL A 54 14.01 -12.53 11.47
CA VAL A 54 13.93 -12.68 10.00
C VAL A 54 13.02 -11.61 9.36
N GLN A 55 12.92 -10.43 9.99
CA GLN A 55 12.16 -9.31 9.44
C GLN A 55 12.75 -8.71 8.17
N VAL A 56 13.98 -9.09 7.84
CA VAL A 56 14.73 -8.54 6.72
C VAL A 56 15.22 -9.62 5.77
N LEU A 57 14.68 -10.84 5.85
CA LEU A 57 14.69 -11.77 4.73
C LEU A 57 13.31 -12.38 4.63
N LEU A 58 12.59 -12.13 3.54
CA LEU A 58 11.78 -13.17 2.92
C LEU A 58 11.45 -12.73 1.49
N SER A 59 12.23 -13.25 0.55
CA SER A 59 11.88 -13.32 -0.86
C SER A 59 12.13 -14.74 -1.38
N SER A 60 11.06 -15.35 -1.89
CA SER A 60 10.97 -16.55 -2.74
C SER A 60 11.34 -17.93 -2.14
N ASN A 61 10.47 -18.92 -2.43
CA ASN A 61 10.46 -20.28 -1.89
C ASN A 61 11.69 -21.17 -2.21
N LEU A 62 12.67 -20.70 -3.00
CA LEU A 62 13.77 -21.55 -3.49
C LEU A 62 15.10 -21.33 -2.75
N THR A 63 15.33 -20.15 -2.18
CA THR A 63 16.60 -19.80 -1.52
C THR A 63 16.67 -20.27 -0.06
N PHE A 64 15.51 -20.47 0.58
CA PHE A 64 15.41 -20.82 2.01
C PHE A 64 15.97 -22.21 2.33
N LEU A 65 15.92 -23.15 1.38
CA LEU A 65 16.36 -24.53 1.60
C LEU A 65 17.89 -24.68 1.58
N PHE A 66 18.60 -23.87 0.78
CA PHE A 66 20.06 -23.92 0.66
C PHE A 66 20.78 -23.25 1.83
N ILE A 67 20.20 -22.15 2.33
CA ILE A 67 20.74 -21.36 3.45
C ILE A 67 20.63 -22.15 4.76
N LYS A 68 19.51 -22.84 5.00
CA LYS A 68 19.28 -23.61 6.23
C LYS A 68 20.26 -24.79 6.41
N LYS A 69 20.75 -25.37 5.30
CA LYS A 69 21.66 -26.52 5.33
C LYS A 69 23.14 -26.13 5.53
N SER A 70 23.54 -24.93 5.09
CA SER A 70 24.95 -24.50 5.12
C SER A 70 25.33 -23.65 6.34
N ILE A 71 24.37 -23.03 7.01
CA ILE A 71 24.62 -22.05 8.10
C ILE A 71 24.64 -22.65 9.50
N MET A 72 24.20 -23.90 9.68
CA MET A 72 24.11 -24.49 11.03
C MET A 72 25.48 -24.90 11.62
N GLN A 73 26.60 -24.72 10.89
CA GLN A 73 27.90 -25.25 11.33
C GLN A 73 28.94 -24.22 11.78
N MET A 74 28.82 -22.92 11.52
CA MET A 74 29.78 -21.95 12.08
C MET A 74 29.22 -20.52 12.01
N ASN A 75 29.30 -19.80 13.13
CA ASN A 75 28.99 -18.37 13.29
C ASN A 75 27.50 -17.96 13.30
N LEU A 76 26.78 -18.41 14.33
CA LEU A 76 25.40 -17.99 14.63
C LEU A 76 25.24 -16.48 14.83
N VAL A 77 26.31 -15.74 15.17
CA VAL A 77 26.25 -14.30 15.49
C VAL A 77 26.53 -13.40 14.28
N ILE A 78 27.30 -13.86 13.29
CA ILE A 78 27.69 -13.04 12.13
C ILE A 78 26.58 -13.02 11.07
N ASN A 79 25.74 -14.05 11.03
CA ASN A 79 24.75 -14.21 9.95
C ASN A 79 23.48 -13.37 10.13
N THR A 80 23.12 -12.94 11.35
CA THR A 80 21.89 -12.16 11.55
C THR A 80 22.01 -10.73 10.99
N LEU A 81 23.21 -10.15 11.00
CA LEU A 81 23.43 -8.77 10.50
C LEU A 81 23.55 -8.71 8.98
N PHE A 82 24.17 -9.70 8.34
CA PHE A 82 24.32 -9.75 6.88
C PHE A 82 23.02 -10.04 6.15
N MET A 83 22.15 -10.84 6.76
CA MET A 83 20.80 -11.08 6.26
C MET A 83 20.01 -9.76 6.16
N GLN A 84 20.28 -8.78 7.02
CA GLN A 84 19.59 -7.50 7.03
C GLN A 84 19.83 -6.62 5.76
N PHE A 85 20.76 -7.00 4.89
CA PHE A 85 21.10 -6.24 3.68
C PHE A 85 20.66 -6.90 2.37
N LEU A 86 20.13 -8.13 2.40
CA LEU A 86 19.92 -8.92 1.17
C LEU A 86 18.48 -8.87 0.62
N CYS A 87 17.54 -8.19 1.28
CA CYS A 87 16.11 -8.27 0.94
C CYS A 87 15.47 -6.93 0.61
N ASP A 88 15.87 -6.31 -0.50
CA ASP A 88 15.34 -5.03 -0.99
C ASP A 88 13.82 -5.01 -1.31
N THR A 89 13.13 -6.14 -1.21
CA THR A 89 11.72 -6.29 -1.61
C THR A 89 10.72 -5.93 -0.51
N LEU A 90 11.11 -6.01 0.77
CA LEU A 90 10.19 -5.76 1.88
C LEU A 90 10.41 -4.37 2.49
N PRO A 91 9.36 -3.54 2.63
CA PRO A 91 9.48 -2.23 3.25
C PRO A 91 9.69 -2.38 4.76
N PHE A 92 10.74 -1.74 5.28
CA PHE A 92 10.93 -1.61 6.72
C PHE A 92 10.46 -0.23 7.17
N GLY A 93 9.51 -0.18 8.09
CA GLY A 93 8.91 1.05 8.57
C GLY A 93 7.99 0.84 9.76
N GLY A 94 7.79 1.90 10.54
CA GLY A 94 6.85 1.92 11.66
C GLY A 94 5.43 2.32 11.25
N VAL A 95 4.48 2.19 12.17
CA VAL A 95 3.12 2.72 12.05
C VAL A 95 2.73 3.39 13.36
N GLY A 96 2.30 4.66 13.29
CA GLY A 96 1.85 5.40 14.46
C GLY A 96 3.02 5.74 15.39
N GLN A 97 2.95 5.31 16.66
CA GLN A 97 3.98 5.64 17.65
C GLN A 97 5.34 4.99 17.38
N SER A 98 5.40 3.94 16.55
CA SER A 98 6.67 3.32 16.13
C SER A 98 7.37 4.04 14.97
N GLY A 99 6.75 5.06 14.38
CA GLY A 99 7.30 5.85 13.28
C GLY A 99 6.39 5.92 12.06
N PHE A 100 6.80 6.74 11.08
CA PHE A 100 6.13 6.89 9.79
C PHE A 100 7.14 6.72 8.66
N GLY A 101 6.64 6.32 7.50
CA GLY A 101 7.46 6.06 6.32
C GLY A 101 8.04 4.64 6.32
N ARG A 102 8.67 4.31 5.21
CA ARG A 102 9.25 3.00 4.94
C ARG A 102 10.48 3.16 4.07
N TYR A 103 11.51 2.38 4.34
CA TYR A 103 12.72 2.34 3.55
C TYR A 103 13.07 0.90 3.21
N HIS A 104 14.24 0.71 2.59
CA HIS A 104 14.81 -0.53 2.04
C HIS A 104 14.54 -0.69 0.53
N GLY A 105 15.56 -1.06 -0.24
CA GLY A 105 15.49 -1.18 -1.70
C GLY A 105 14.85 0.03 -2.41
N LYS A 106 13.83 -0.25 -3.24
CA LYS A 106 13.04 0.77 -3.96
C LYS A 106 12.37 1.77 -3.01
N TYR A 107 11.93 1.34 -1.84
CA TYR A 107 11.22 2.21 -0.89
C TYR A 107 12.12 3.32 -0.34
N SER A 108 13.43 3.08 -0.23
CA SER A 108 14.40 4.15 0.08
C SER A 108 14.46 5.17 -1.05
N PHE A 109 14.57 4.70 -2.31
CA PHE A 109 14.59 5.59 -3.47
C PHE A 109 13.30 6.43 -3.54
N ASP A 110 12.13 5.80 -3.40
CA ASP A 110 10.83 6.48 -3.41
C ASP A 110 10.72 7.51 -2.26
N SER A 111 11.26 7.20 -1.07
CA SER A 111 11.20 8.11 0.09
C SER A 111 12.09 9.34 -0.05
N PHE A 112 13.19 9.24 -0.78
CA PHE A 112 14.12 10.35 -1.04
C PHE A 112 13.95 10.97 -2.43
N SER A 113 13.00 10.47 -3.23
CA SER A 113 12.70 10.98 -4.57
C SER A 113 11.35 11.70 -4.57
N HIS A 114 11.22 12.66 -5.47
CA HIS A 114 9.95 13.35 -5.70
C HIS A 114 9.34 12.88 -7.02
N GLU A 115 8.18 12.23 -6.95
CA GLU A 115 7.42 11.85 -8.14
C GLU A 115 6.80 13.10 -8.80
N LYS A 116 7.49 13.65 -9.79
CA LYS A 116 7.03 14.83 -10.54
C LYS A 116 5.97 14.43 -11.56
N ALA A 117 4.74 14.88 -11.36
CA ALA A 117 3.68 14.73 -12.36
C ALA A 117 4.00 15.57 -13.61
N VAL A 118 4.18 14.92 -14.76
CA VAL A 118 4.41 15.58 -16.05
C VAL A 118 3.27 15.21 -16.99
N MET A 119 2.53 16.23 -17.46
CA MET A 119 1.49 16.06 -18.48
C MET A 119 2.04 16.52 -19.83
N HIS A 120 2.08 15.61 -20.80
CA HIS A 120 2.34 15.94 -22.20
C HIS A 120 0.99 16.09 -22.93
N ARG A 121 0.74 17.24 -23.52
CA ARG A 121 -0.47 17.52 -24.32
C ARG A 121 -0.07 17.81 -25.76
N ASN A 122 -0.75 17.19 -26.72
CA ASN A 122 -0.62 17.53 -28.13
C ASN A 122 -1.41 18.82 -28.43
N LEU A 123 -0.91 19.67 -29.33
CA LEU A 123 -1.57 20.95 -29.66
C LEU A 123 -2.93 20.81 -30.36
N PHE A 124 -3.27 19.64 -30.89
CA PHE A 124 -4.39 19.48 -31.82
C PHE A 124 -5.76 19.19 -31.18
N LEU A 125 -5.81 18.72 -29.94
CA LEU A 125 -7.05 18.28 -29.29
C LEU A 125 -7.43 19.21 -28.13
N GLU A 126 -7.70 20.47 -28.46
CA GLU A 126 -8.30 21.40 -27.51
C GLU A 126 -9.81 21.20 -27.47
N ILE A 127 -10.34 20.79 -26.32
CA ILE A 127 -11.77 20.62 -26.11
C ILE A 127 -12.38 22.01 -25.92
N GLU A 128 -12.98 22.55 -26.98
CA GLU A 128 -13.58 23.89 -27.04
C GLU A 128 -14.55 24.24 -25.87
N PRO A 129 -15.39 23.31 -25.35
CA PRO A 129 -16.23 23.57 -24.17
C PRO A 129 -15.50 24.00 -22.88
N ARG A 130 -14.17 23.86 -22.80
CA ARG A 130 -13.35 24.30 -21.66
C ARG A 130 -13.27 25.82 -21.55
N TYR A 131 -13.29 26.53 -22.67
CA TYR A 131 -13.04 27.97 -22.70
C TYR A 131 -14.35 28.79 -22.74
N PRO A 132 -14.38 29.95 -22.06
CA PRO A 132 -15.51 30.86 -22.13
C PRO A 132 -15.71 31.44 -23.55
N PRO A 133 -16.89 31.99 -23.87
CA PRO A 133 -18.08 32.10 -23.01
C PRO A 133 -18.83 30.77 -22.85
N TRP A 134 -19.35 30.52 -21.65
CA TRP A 134 -20.09 29.29 -21.31
C TRP A 134 -21.57 29.42 -21.67
N SER A 135 -21.92 29.01 -22.89
CA SER A 135 -23.32 28.91 -23.30
C SER A 135 -24.03 27.77 -22.57
N GLN A 136 -25.36 27.82 -22.52
CA GLN A 136 -26.18 26.75 -21.96
C GLN A 136 -25.84 25.37 -22.57
N PHE A 137 -25.55 25.34 -23.87
CA PHE A 137 -25.09 24.15 -24.58
C PHE A 137 -23.79 23.58 -24.01
N LYS A 138 -22.76 24.42 -23.79
CA LYS A 138 -21.48 24.00 -23.19
C LYS A 138 -21.66 23.50 -21.76
N LEU A 139 -22.52 24.16 -20.97
CA LEU A 139 -22.82 23.75 -19.60
C LEU A 139 -23.51 22.39 -19.55
N ASP A 140 -24.49 22.14 -20.42
CA ASP A 140 -25.20 20.87 -20.45
C ASP A 140 -24.32 19.75 -21.01
N PHE A 141 -23.44 20.05 -21.97
CA PHE A 141 -22.37 19.14 -22.41
C PHE A 141 -21.44 18.76 -21.24
N LEU A 142 -20.95 19.74 -20.47
CA LEU A 142 -20.08 19.50 -19.31
C LEU A 142 -20.78 18.68 -18.21
N LYS A 143 -22.07 18.96 -17.92
CA LYS A 143 -22.86 18.19 -16.95
C LYS A 143 -23.03 16.74 -17.39
N LEU A 144 -23.34 16.50 -18.66
CA LEU A 144 -23.51 15.16 -19.23
C LEU A 144 -22.19 14.38 -19.25
N ALA A 145 -21.09 15.06 -19.61
CA ALA A 145 -19.75 14.50 -19.56
C ALA A 145 -19.33 14.12 -18.13
N TYR A 146 -19.58 14.99 -17.14
CA TYR A 146 -19.29 14.72 -15.73
C TYR A 146 -20.11 13.54 -15.18
N ARG A 147 -21.36 13.41 -15.63
CA ARG A 147 -22.23 12.27 -15.28
C ARG A 147 -21.91 10.99 -16.07
N LEU A 148 -20.90 11.00 -16.95
CA LEU A 148 -20.53 9.89 -17.83
C LEU A 148 -21.70 9.35 -18.68
N ASN A 149 -22.67 10.21 -18.99
CA ASN A 149 -23.84 9.83 -19.78
C ASN A 149 -23.54 10.02 -21.27
N TYR A 150 -22.88 9.02 -21.86
CA TYR A 150 -22.47 9.04 -23.27
C TYR A 150 -23.65 9.10 -24.24
N PHE A 151 -24.78 8.45 -23.92
CA PHE A 151 -25.98 8.49 -24.76
C PHE A 151 -26.61 9.88 -24.81
N GLY A 152 -26.73 10.52 -23.64
CA GLY A 152 -27.18 11.91 -23.54
C GLY A 152 -26.22 12.87 -24.24
N LEU A 153 -24.91 12.64 -24.13
CA LEU A 153 -23.89 13.45 -24.80
C LEU A 153 -23.95 13.35 -26.33
N LEU A 154 -24.18 12.13 -26.86
CA LEU A 154 -24.39 11.91 -28.29
C LEU A 154 -25.66 12.61 -28.79
N LEU A 155 -26.78 12.46 -28.07
CA LEU A 155 -28.03 13.13 -28.42
C LEU A 155 -27.91 14.65 -28.35
N HIS A 156 -27.22 15.18 -27.34
CA HIS A 156 -26.97 16.61 -27.19
C HIS A 156 -26.13 17.17 -28.34
N MET A 157 -25.10 16.43 -28.78
CA MET A 157 -24.31 16.79 -29.96
C MET A 157 -25.11 16.72 -31.27
N LEU A 158 -25.99 15.73 -31.43
CA LEU A 158 -26.87 15.60 -32.59
C LEU A 158 -27.94 16.70 -32.61
N ALA A 159 -28.52 17.05 -31.45
CA ALA A 159 -29.52 18.11 -31.32
C ALA A 159 -28.97 19.48 -31.73
N PHE A 160 -27.70 19.75 -31.39
CA PHE A 160 -26.99 20.96 -31.84
C PHE A 160 -26.78 20.97 -33.37
N LYS A 161 -26.36 19.84 -33.96
CA LYS A 161 -26.13 19.73 -35.41
C LYS A 161 -27.42 19.86 -36.23
N LEU A 162 -28.55 19.44 -35.68
CA LEU A 162 -29.88 19.51 -36.31
C LEU A 162 -30.59 20.86 -36.10
N GLY A 163 -29.98 21.81 -35.40
CA GLY A 163 -30.51 23.18 -35.29
C GLY A 163 -31.76 23.32 -34.43
N PHE A 164 -32.05 22.35 -33.54
CA PHE A 164 -33.14 22.48 -32.56
C PHE A 164 -32.76 23.52 -31.50
N LYS A 165 -32.94 24.79 -31.82
CA LYS A 165 -32.94 25.91 -30.86
C LYS A 165 -34.24 25.84 -30.07
N ASN A 166 -34.21 25.11 -28.95
CA ASN A 166 -35.17 25.38 -27.88
C ASN A 166 -34.70 26.65 -27.17
N TYR A 167 -35.24 27.80 -27.60
CA TYR A 167 -35.27 29.01 -26.78
C TYR A 167 -36.33 28.82 -25.71
N ASN A 168 -35.90 28.84 -24.45
CA ASN A 168 -36.60 29.43 -23.31
C ASN A 168 -35.55 29.63 -22.20
#